data_AF-A0A2U1L8X3-F1
#
_entry.id   AF-A0A2U1L8X3-F1
#
_cell.length_a   1.000
_cell.length_b   1.000
_cell.length_c   1.000
_cell.angle_alpha   90.00
_cell.angle_beta   90.00
_cell.angle_gamma   90.00
#
_symmetry.space_group_name_H-M   'P 1'
#
loop_
_entity.id
_entity.type
_entity.pdbx_description
1 polymer ?
#
loop_
_entity_poly.entity_id
_entity_poly.type
_entity_poly.pdbx_seq_one_letter_code
_entity_poly.pdbx_strand_id
1 'polypeptide(L)'
;MAEVQDLISFSKEFRVTGFSNAVDVAKQIAIKMDINPLFIQKRVIHRKRQFDEDPVEEDVILSAEESFKVNYFLYIVDQAIASLTTRFEQYQEYENVFGFLFTCDKLKFCDDDHLKACCSRLEAALKNGDRSDINANELYVELRSLNSYLPTENMRPVDVLNFLKQDDCYPNAIIAYRVLLTIPVTVASAERSFSKLKLLKSYLRSTMSQERLNGLALIAIENDILESVNYDDLISNFASKNARRIALFK
;
A
#
# COMPACT_ATOMS: atom_id res chain seq x y z
N MET A 1 -16.72 -6.89 0.50
CA MET A 1 -15.98 -8.15 0.23
C MET A 1 -16.40 -8.81 -1.09
N ALA A 2 -17.70 -8.89 -1.42
CA ALA A 2 -18.17 -9.48 -2.69
C ALA A 2 -17.60 -8.79 -3.95
N GLU A 3 -17.63 -7.46 -4.00
CA GLU A 3 -17.21 -6.68 -5.17
C GLU A 3 -15.74 -6.91 -5.58
N VAL A 4 -14.84 -7.15 -4.62
CA VAL A 4 -13.42 -7.42 -4.90
C VAL A 4 -13.22 -8.83 -5.45
N GLN A 5 -13.99 -9.80 -4.95
CA GLN A 5 -13.98 -11.16 -5.48
C GLN A 5 -14.53 -11.20 -6.91
N ASP A 6 -15.55 -10.39 -7.18
CA ASP A 6 -16.12 -10.22 -8.53
C ASP A 6 -15.08 -9.62 -9.48
N LEU A 7 -14.29 -8.63 -9.03
CA LEU A 7 -13.21 -8.03 -9.82
C LEU A 7 -12.08 -9.01 -10.15
N ILE A 8 -11.68 -9.85 -9.18
CA ILE A 8 -10.66 -10.89 -9.40
C ILE A 8 -11.19 -11.91 -10.41
N SER A 9 -12.46 -12.31 -10.29
CA SER A 9 -13.12 -13.24 -11.20
C SER A 9 -13.19 -12.69 -12.62
N PHE A 10 -13.59 -11.41 -12.76
CA PHE A 10 -13.57 -10.69 -14.02
C PHE A 10 -12.18 -10.66 -14.64
N SER A 11 -11.14 -10.38 -13.84
CA SER A 11 -9.77 -10.31 -14.35
C SER A 11 -9.24 -11.68 -14.83
N LYS A 12 -9.64 -12.77 -14.15
CA LYS A 12 -9.35 -14.14 -14.59
C LYS A 12 -10.04 -14.49 -15.90
N GLU A 13 -11.29 -14.06 -16.07
CA GLU A 13 -12.02 -14.24 -17.33
C GLU A 13 -11.39 -13.39 -18.45
N PHE A 14 -11.07 -12.13 -18.16
CA PHE A 14 -10.43 -11.20 -19.08
C PHE A 14 -9.06 -11.71 -19.57
N ARG A 15 -8.32 -12.43 -18.72
CA ARG A 15 -7.08 -13.11 -19.13
C ARG A 15 -7.29 -14.08 -20.30
N VAL A 16 -8.44 -14.77 -20.34
CA VAL A 16 -8.76 -15.80 -21.33
C VAL A 16 -9.39 -15.19 -22.59
N THR A 17 -10.43 -14.35 -22.42
CA THR A 17 -11.25 -13.84 -23.52
C THR A 17 -10.91 -12.40 -23.93
N GLY A 18 -10.31 -11.64 -23.03
CA GLY A 18 -10.08 -10.20 -23.18
C GLY A 18 -9.09 -9.84 -24.28
N PHE A 19 -8.13 -10.72 -24.60
CA PHE A 19 -7.17 -10.45 -25.67
C PHE A 19 -7.85 -10.34 -27.04
N SER A 20 -8.71 -11.31 -27.40
CA SER A 20 -9.41 -11.30 -28.69
C SER A 20 -10.32 -10.07 -28.79
N ASN A 21 -11.09 -9.81 -27.74
CA ASN A 21 -11.99 -8.66 -27.70
C ASN A 21 -11.23 -7.32 -27.82
N ALA A 22 -10.09 -7.18 -27.13
CA ALA A 22 -9.27 -5.99 -27.19
C ALA A 22 -8.65 -5.79 -28.58
N VAL A 23 -8.20 -6.87 -29.22
CA VAL A 23 -7.68 -6.83 -30.59
C VAL A 23 -8.78 -6.43 -31.58
N ASP A 24 -9.99 -6.96 -31.44
CA ASP A 24 -11.10 -6.61 -32.33
C ASP A 24 -11.53 -5.15 -32.19
N VAL A 25 -11.62 -4.64 -30.95
CA VAL A 25 -11.88 -3.22 -30.68
C VAL A 25 -10.76 -2.34 -31.26
N ALA A 26 -9.50 -2.72 -31.07
CA ALA A 26 -8.36 -1.99 -31.61
C ALA A 26 -8.37 -1.96 -33.15
N LYS A 27 -8.71 -3.08 -33.80
CA LYS A 27 -8.89 -3.15 -35.27
C LYS A 27 -9.97 -2.18 -35.74
N GLN A 28 -11.12 -2.13 -35.07
CA GLN A 28 -12.19 -1.20 -35.43
C GLN A 28 -11.77 0.27 -35.28
N ILE A 29 -11.01 0.61 -34.23
CA ILE A 29 -10.49 1.97 -34.02
C ILE A 29 -9.47 2.34 -35.11
N ALA A 30 -8.54 1.44 -35.42
CA ALA A 30 -7.53 1.66 -36.45
C ALA A 30 -8.18 1.91 -37.83
N ILE A 31 -9.19 1.12 -38.20
CA ILE A 31 -9.95 1.32 -39.44
C ILE A 31 -10.64 2.68 -39.45
N LYS A 32 -11.26 3.11 -38.35
CA LYS A 32 -11.87 4.45 -38.23
C LYS A 32 -10.85 5.59 -38.37
N MET A 33 -9.60 5.35 -38.02
CA MET A 33 -8.50 6.31 -38.12
C MET A 33 -7.74 6.20 -39.46
N ASP A 34 -8.20 5.36 -40.39
CA ASP A 34 -7.55 5.10 -41.67
C ASP A 34 -6.12 4.52 -41.53
N ILE A 35 -5.90 3.77 -40.45
CA ILE A 35 -4.64 3.08 -40.14
C ILE A 35 -4.80 1.59 -40.41
N ASN A 36 -3.84 0.99 -41.10
CA ASN A 36 -3.84 -0.45 -41.38
C ASN A 36 -3.61 -1.26 -40.09
N PRO A 37 -4.55 -2.13 -39.65
CA PRO A 37 -4.48 -2.81 -38.36
C PRO A 37 -3.62 -4.09 -38.42
N LEU A 38 -2.32 -3.94 -38.66
CA LEU A 38 -1.37 -5.04 -38.70
C LEU A 38 -0.36 -4.95 -37.55
N PHE A 39 -0.02 -6.10 -36.97
CA PHE A 39 1.11 -6.20 -36.05
C PHE A 39 2.42 -6.05 -36.81
N ILE A 40 3.15 -4.98 -36.52
CA ILE A 40 4.44 -4.70 -37.15
C ILE A 40 5.47 -5.72 -36.65
N GLN A 41 6.03 -6.51 -37.55
CA GLN A 41 7.15 -7.39 -37.24
C GLN A 41 8.44 -6.58 -37.12
N LYS A 42 9.09 -6.66 -35.96
CA LYS A 42 10.42 -6.07 -35.77
C LYS A 42 11.47 -7.00 -36.38
N ARG A 43 12.51 -6.41 -36.96
CA ARG A 43 13.68 -7.16 -37.46
C ARG A 43 14.33 -7.92 -36.30
N VAL A 44 14.51 -9.23 -36.47
CA VAL A 44 15.23 -10.06 -35.51
C VAL A 44 16.74 -9.81 -35.67
N ILE A 45 17.38 -9.27 -34.63
CA ILE A 45 18.82 -9.01 -34.63
C ILE A 45 19.52 -10.26 -34.11
N HIS A 46 20.38 -10.85 -34.94
CA HIS A 46 21.17 -12.02 -34.56
C HIS A 46 22.57 -11.58 -34.17
N ARG A 47 23.10 -12.11 -33.07
CA ARG A 47 24.52 -11.91 -32.74
C ARG A 47 25.40 -12.76 -33.64
N LYS A 48 26.62 -12.28 -33.91
CA LYS A 48 27.64 -13.07 -34.60
C LYS A 48 28.08 -14.21 -33.68
N ARG A 49 27.92 -15.46 -34.12
CA ARG A 49 28.36 -16.66 -33.38
C ARG A 49 29.86 -16.88 -33.55
N GLN A 50 30.50 -17.48 -32.55
CA GLN A 50 31.88 -17.97 -32.68
C GLN A 50 31.88 -19.38 -33.31
N PHE A 51 33.01 -19.79 -33.89
CA PHE A 51 33.10 -21.03 -34.68
C PHE A 51 32.80 -22.30 -33.86
N ASP A 52 33.20 -22.32 -32.59
CA ASP A 52 33.03 -23.46 -31.67
C ASP A 52 31.77 -23.34 -30.80
N GLU A 53 30.90 -22.37 -31.08
CA GLU A 53 29.69 -22.13 -30.28
C GLU A 53 28.56 -23.07 -30.73
N ASP A 54 28.12 -23.95 -29.83
CA ASP A 54 26.99 -24.84 -30.10
C ASP A 54 25.76 -24.06 -30.56
N PRO A 55 24.96 -24.59 -31.49
CA PRO A 55 23.70 -23.97 -31.86
C PRO A 55 22.80 -23.91 -30.62
N VAL A 56 22.66 -22.72 -30.04
CA VAL A 56 21.59 -22.42 -29.09
C VAL A 56 20.29 -22.80 -29.78
N GLU A 57 19.45 -23.62 -29.12
CA GLU A 57 18.09 -23.89 -29.57
C GLU A 57 17.46 -22.56 -29.96
N GLU A 58 17.05 -22.41 -31.23
CA GLU A 58 16.47 -21.17 -31.69
C GLU A 58 15.26 -20.86 -30.81
N ASP A 59 15.31 -19.74 -30.09
CA ASP A 59 14.17 -19.23 -29.31
C ASP A 59 12.92 -19.35 -30.18
N VAL A 60 11.85 -19.92 -29.63
CA VAL A 60 10.57 -20.09 -30.34
C VAL A 60 10.19 -18.76 -30.98
N ILE A 61 10.21 -18.70 -32.33
CA ILE A 61 9.88 -17.49 -33.08
C ILE A 61 8.37 -17.31 -33.00
N LEU A 62 7.91 -16.60 -31.96
CA LEU A 62 6.52 -16.21 -31.80
C LEU A 62 6.13 -15.21 -32.89
N SER A 63 4.91 -15.30 -33.41
CA SER A 63 4.36 -14.23 -34.24
C SER A 63 4.30 -12.91 -33.46
N ALA A 64 4.28 -11.76 -34.14
CA ALA A 64 4.21 -10.47 -33.46
C ALA A 64 2.97 -10.33 -32.57
N GLU A 65 1.86 -10.98 -32.95
CA GLU A 65 0.63 -11.04 -32.16
C GLU A 65 0.78 -11.93 -30.92
N GLU A 66 1.35 -13.13 -31.07
CA GLU A 66 1.60 -14.04 -29.93
C GLU A 66 2.63 -13.46 -28.95
N SER A 67 3.69 -12.82 -29.47
CA SER A 67 4.68 -12.12 -28.66
C SER A 67 4.04 -10.99 -27.86
N PHE A 68 3.16 -10.20 -28.48
CA PHE A 68 2.41 -9.16 -27.76
C PHE A 68 1.45 -9.76 -26.72
N LYS A 69 0.76 -10.85 -27.06
CA LYS A 69 -0.12 -11.57 -26.12
C LYS A 69 0.64 -12.06 -24.90
N VAL A 70 1.76 -12.76 -25.09
CA VAL A 70 2.52 -13.40 -24.01
C VAL A 70 3.30 -12.38 -23.20
N ASN A 71 4.10 -11.54 -23.86
CA ASN A 71 5.07 -10.68 -23.18
C ASN A 71 4.47 -9.39 -22.63
N TYR A 72 3.31 -8.96 -23.14
CA TYR A 72 2.66 -7.72 -22.70
C TYR A 72 1.30 -7.99 -22.08
N PHE A 73 0.34 -8.53 -22.84
CA PHE A 73 -1.04 -8.66 -22.34
C PHE A 73 -1.13 -9.59 -21.13
N LEU A 74 -0.66 -10.84 -21.25
CA LEU A 74 -0.71 -11.80 -20.15
C LEU A 74 0.12 -11.33 -18.96
N TYR A 75 1.31 -10.77 -19.21
CA TYR A 75 2.15 -10.22 -18.15
C TYR A 75 1.42 -9.15 -17.31
N ILE A 76 0.78 -8.17 -17.96
CA ILE A 76 0.06 -7.10 -17.26
C ILE A 76 -1.16 -7.64 -16.51
N VAL A 77 -1.94 -8.53 -17.13
CA VAL A 77 -3.13 -9.10 -16.51
C VAL A 77 -2.75 -10.01 -15.33
N ASP A 78 -1.72 -10.83 -15.48
CA ASP A 78 -1.22 -11.71 -14.41
C ASP A 78 -0.67 -10.90 -13.23
N GLN A 79 0.07 -9.82 -13.51
CA GLN A 79 0.54 -8.92 -12.47
C GLN A 79 -0.63 -8.23 -11.74
N ALA A 80 -1.68 -7.83 -12.46
CA ALA A 80 -2.88 -7.25 -11.86
C ALA A 80 -3.60 -8.28 -10.98
N ILE A 81 -3.79 -9.51 -11.46
CA ILE A 81 -4.42 -10.60 -10.68
C ILE A 81 -3.61 -10.90 -9.42
N ALA A 82 -2.29 -11.08 -9.55
CA ALA A 82 -1.43 -11.39 -8.42
C ALA A 82 -1.46 -10.27 -7.38
N SER A 83 -1.29 -9.01 -7.81
CA SER A 83 -1.30 -7.87 -6.90
C SER A 83 -2.64 -7.67 -6.18
N LEU A 84 -3.77 -7.82 -6.89
CA LEU A 84 -5.10 -7.76 -6.28
C LEU A 84 -5.32 -8.90 -5.28
N THR A 85 -4.91 -10.12 -5.63
CA THR A 85 -5.07 -11.29 -4.76
C THR A 85 -4.26 -11.14 -3.47
N THR A 86 -2.96 -10.84 -3.58
CA THR A 86 -2.09 -10.66 -2.41
C THR A 86 -2.57 -9.53 -1.51
N ARG A 87 -3.01 -8.40 -2.11
CA ARG A 87 -3.54 -7.28 -1.33
C ARG A 87 -4.84 -7.65 -0.62
N PHE A 88 -5.70 -8.44 -1.25
CA PHE A 88 -6.96 -8.87 -0.65
C PHE A 88 -6.75 -9.85 0.50
N GLU A 89 -5.82 -10.79 0.37
CA GLU A 89 -5.40 -11.68 1.46
C GLU A 89 -4.94 -10.88 2.69
N GLN A 90 -4.12 -9.84 2.49
CA GLN A 90 -3.71 -8.94 3.56
C GLN A 90 -4.89 -8.22 4.21
N TYR A 91 -5.88 -7.76 3.43
CA TYR A 91 -7.09 -7.16 4.00
C TYR A 91 -7.93 -8.17 4.77
N GLN A 92 -8.01 -9.43 4.35
CA GLN A 92 -8.70 -10.48 5.08
C GLN A 92 -8.02 -10.78 6.42
N GLU A 93 -6.69 -10.88 6.43
CA GLU A 93 -5.93 -11.02 7.68
C GLU A 93 -6.18 -9.83 8.61
N TYR A 94 -6.18 -8.62 8.05
CA TYR A 94 -6.48 -7.42 8.81
C TYR A 94 -7.92 -7.39 9.36
N GLU A 95 -8.91 -7.77 8.56
CA GLU A 95 -10.30 -7.92 9.01
C GLU A 95 -10.41 -9.04 10.07
N ASN A 96 -9.64 -10.12 9.98
CA ASN A 96 -9.66 -11.17 11.00
C ASN A 96 -9.10 -10.69 12.35
N VAL A 97 -8.16 -9.75 12.34
CA VAL A 97 -7.53 -9.20 13.55
C VAL A 97 -8.33 -8.03 14.12
N PHE A 98 -8.72 -7.06 13.29
CA PHE A 98 -9.36 -5.81 13.74
C PHE A 98 -10.86 -5.70 13.38
N GLY A 99 -11.40 -6.64 12.60
CA GLY A 99 -12.76 -6.64 12.05
C GLY A 99 -13.86 -6.39 13.07
N PHE A 100 -13.68 -6.92 14.27
CA PHE A 100 -14.65 -6.79 15.36
C PHE A 100 -14.73 -5.35 15.91
N LEU A 101 -13.69 -4.54 15.78
CA LEU A 101 -13.66 -3.14 16.26
C LEU A 101 -14.23 -2.13 15.25
N PHE A 102 -14.49 -2.54 14.00
CA PHE A 102 -14.90 -1.63 12.92
C PHE A 102 -16.32 -1.09 13.04
N THR A 103 -17.23 -1.83 13.69
CA THR A 103 -18.64 -1.46 13.76
C THR A 103 -19.17 -1.82 15.14
N CYS A 104 -19.89 -0.88 15.77
CA CYS A 104 -20.52 -1.14 17.06
C CYS A 104 -21.50 -2.32 17.00
N ASP A 105 -22.16 -2.55 15.87
CA ASP A 105 -23.01 -3.72 15.66
C ASP A 105 -22.23 -5.03 15.78
N LYS A 106 -21.04 -5.10 15.16
CA LYS A 106 -20.18 -6.29 15.27
C LYS A 106 -19.75 -6.56 16.70
N LEU A 107 -19.61 -5.52 17.54
CA LEU A 107 -19.34 -5.68 18.98
C LEU A 107 -20.59 -6.08 19.78
N LYS A 108 -21.75 -5.50 19.44
CA LYS A 108 -23.05 -5.75 20.12
C LYS A 108 -23.55 -7.17 19.94
N PHE A 109 -23.41 -7.72 18.73
CA PHE A 109 -23.91 -9.03 18.37
C PHE A 109 -22.84 -10.13 18.46
N CYS A 110 -21.67 -9.83 19.02
CA CYS A 110 -20.61 -10.82 19.18
C CYS A 110 -20.86 -11.70 20.41
N ASP A 111 -20.81 -13.00 20.24
CA ASP A 111 -20.83 -13.95 21.35
C ASP A 111 -19.63 -13.74 22.28
N ASP A 112 -19.82 -13.98 23.59
CA ASP A 112 -18.79 -13.80 24.62
C ASP A 112 -17.52 -14.62 24.32
N ASP A 113 -17.68 -15.87 23.88
CA ASP A 113 -16.56 -16.75 23.54
C ASP A 113 -15.84 -16.29 22.28
N HIS A 114 -16.58 -15.77 21.31
CA HIS A 114 -16.01 -15.22 20.08
C HIS A 114 -15.24 -13.92 20.36
N LEU A 115 -15.77 -13.04 21.22
CA LEU A 115 -15.13 -11.78 21.59
C LEU A 115 -13.80 -12.03 22.31
N LYS A 116 -13.76 -13.00 23.23
CA LYS A 116 -12.50 -13.41 23.88
C LYS A 116 -11.48 -13.92 22.88
N ALA A 117 -11.90 -14.78 21.95
CA ALA A 117 -11.00 -15.29 20.90
C ALA A 117 -10.45 -14.17 20.02
N CYS A 118 -11.27 -13.17 19.69
CA CYS A 118 -10.84 -11.98 18.95
C CYS A 118 -9.85 -11.12 19.74
N CYS A 119 -10.08 -10.90 21.04
CA CYS A 119 -9.15 -10.17 21.90
C CYS A 119 -7.79 -10.88 22.00
N SER A 120 -7.78 -12.21 22.17
CA SER A 120 -6.54 -13.00 22.19
C SER A 120 -5.80 -12.98 20.86
N ARG A 121 -6.53 -12.98 19.74
CA ARG A 121 -5.93 -12.84 18.40
C ARG A 121 -5.28 -11.47 18.21
N LEU A 122 -5.94 -10.41 18.68
CA LEU A 122 -5.39 -9.06 18.62
C LEU A 122 -4.15 -8.92 19.51
N GLU A 123 -4.16 -9.47 20.73
CA GLU A 123 -2.99 -9.50 21.60
C GLU A 123 -1.81 -10.20 20.91
N ALA A 124 -2.06 -11.37 20.31
CA ALA A 124 -1.02 -12.10 19.59
C ALA A 124 -0.46 -11.30 18.39
N ALA A 125 -1.31 -10.53 17.69
CA ALA A 125 -0.90 -9.69 16.57
C ALA A 125 -0.08 -8.46 17.00
N LEU A 126 -0.30 -7.95 18.21
CA LEU A 126 0.38 -6.79 18.79
C LEU A 126 1.49 -7.18 19.77
N LYS A 127 1.88 -8.46 19.78
CA LYS A 127 2.96 -8.97 20.63
C LYS A 127 4.28 -8.96 19.88
N ASN A 128 5.31 -8.40 20.50
CA ASN A 128 6.69 -8.46 20.03
C ASN A 128 7.60 -9.03 21.12
N GLY A 129 8.02 -10.28 20.94
CA GLY A 129 8.76 -11.03 21.97
C GLY A 129 7.90 -11.25 23.21
N ASP A 130 8.38 -10.79 24.38
CA ASP A 130 7.67 -10.92 25.65
C ASP A 130 6.77 -9.72 25.99
N ARG A 131 6.75 -8.68 25.15
CA ARG A 131 5.94 -7.47 25.38
C ARG A 131 4.75 -7.47 24.45
N SER A 132 3.58 -7.15 24.99
CA SER A 132 2.35 -6.90 24.24
C SER A 132 1.89 -5.48 24.51
N ASP A 133 1.39 -4.80 23.49
CA ASP A 133 0.81 -3.46 23.62
C ASP A 133 -0.56 -3.49 24.31
N ILE A 134 -1.22 -4.65 24.38
CA ILE A 134 -2.53 -4.84 24.99
C ILE A 134 -2.63 -6.15 25.77
N ASN A 135 -3.55 -6.22 26.73
CA ASN A 135 -3.93 -7.45 27.43
C ASN A 135 -5.31 -7.94 26.98
N ALA A 136 -5.44 -9.18 26.47
CA ALA A 136 -6.71 -9.66 25.93
C ALA A 136 -7.85 -9.74 26.97
N ASN A 137 -7.55 -10.11 28.21
CA ASN A 137 -8.57 -10.25 29.24
C ASN A 137 -9.09 -8.88 29.68
N GLU A 138 -8.19 -7.90 29.85
CA GLU A 138 -8.57 -6.53 30.19
C GLU A 138 -9.34 -5.88 29.04
N LEU A 139 -8.86 -6.04 27.80
CA LEU A 139 -9.55 -5.54 26.61
C LEU A 139 -10.97 -6.12 26.51
N TYR A 140 -11.15 -7.42 26.78
CA TYR A 140 -12.47 -8.05 26.77
C TYR A 140 -13.42 -7.40 27.79
N VAL A 141 -12.96 -7.18 29.02
CA VAL A 141 -13.76 -6.55 30.08
C VAL A 141 -14.10 -5.10 29.73
N GLU A 142 -13.11 -4.35 29.24
CA GLU A 142 -13.27 -2.97 28.77
C GLU A 142 -14.31 -2.87 27.65
N LEU A 143 -14.21 -3.73 26.63
CA LEU A 143 -15.15 -3.73 25.51
C LEU A 143 -16.56 -4.15 25.92
N ARG A 144 -16.69 -5.12 26.84
CA ARG A 144 -18.00 -5.53 27.37
C ARG A 144 -18.67 -4.42 28.18
N SER A 145 -17.87 -3.72 29.00
CA SER A 145 -18.32 -2.52 29.72
C SER A 145 -18.76 -1.44 28.74
N LEU A 146 -17.89 -1.09 27.78
CA LEU A 146 -18.16 -0.11 26.73
C LEU A 146 -19.46 -0.40 25.97
N ASN A 147 -19.73 -1.67 25.65
CA ASN A 147 -20.93 -2.09 24.94
C ASN A 147 -22.24 -1.73 25.68
N SER A 148 -22.19 -1.66 27.01
CA SER A 148 -23.34 -1.28 27.84
C SER A 148 -23.59 0.24 27.86
N TYR A 149 -22.56 1.05 27.57
CA TYR A 149 -22.61 2.51 27.61
C TYR A 149 -22.69 3.16 26.22
N LEU A 150 -22.33 2.44 25.15
CA LEU A 150 -22.35 2.97 23.80
C LEU A 150 -23.80 3.19 23.30
N PRO A 151 -24.10 4.37 22.72
CA PRO A 151 -25.39 4.63 22.09
C PRO A 151 -25.71 3.60 20.99
N THR A 152 -27.00 3.42 20.69
CA THR A 152 -27.50 2.52 19.64
C THR A 152 -27.23 3.00 18.21
N GLU A 153 -26.56 4.14 18.04
CA GLU A 153 -26.23 4.69 16.72
C GLU A 153 -24.96 4.07 16.13
N ASN A 154 -24.91 4.00 14.80
CA ASN A 154 -23.78 3.50 14.01
C ASN A 154 -22.57 4.46 14.11
N MET A 155 -21.82 4.38 15.22
CA MET A 155 -20.60 5.15 15.41
C MET A 155 -19.45 4.57 14.58
N ARG A 156 -18.65 5.45 13.97
CA ARG A 156 -17.41 5.05 13.30
C ARG A 156 -16.31 4.85 14.35
N PRO A 157 -15.25 4.09 14.04
CA PRO A 157 -14.15 3.87 14.99
C PRO A 157 -13.49 5.15 15.54
N VAL A 158 -13.49 6.23 14.76
CA VAL A 158 -13.00 7.56 15.22
C VAL A 158 -13.91 8.14 16.30
N ASP A 159 -15.22 8.02 16.13
CA ASP A 159 -16.21 8.54 17.06
C ASP A 159 -16.14 7.76 18.39
N VAL A 160 -15.95 6.42 18.31
CA VAL A 160 -15.71 5.56 19.48
C VAL A 160 -14.42 5.96 20.21
N LEU A 161 -13.32 6.19 19.49
CA LEU A 161 -12.07 6.63 20.13
C LEU A 161 -12.22 7.98 20.84
N ASN A 162 -12.97 8.92 20.26
CA ASN A 162 -13.21 10.22 20.90
C ASN A 162 -14.07 10.10 22.17
N PHE A 163 -15.03 9.17 22.18
CA PHE A 163 -15.80 8.84 23.39
C PHE A 163 -14.90 8.22 24.47
N LEU A 164 -14.07 7.24 24.10
CA LEU A 164 -13.15 6.58 25.02
C LEU A 164 -12.12 7.55 25.63
N LYS A 165 -11.75 8.63 24.94
CA LYS A 165 -10.83 9.65 25.47
C LYS A 165 -11.45 10.55 26.55
N GLN A 166 -12.76 10.53 26.73
CA GLN A 166 -13.42 11.33 27.76
C GLN A 166 -13.19 10.74 29.16
N ASP A 167 -13.00 9.42 29.26
CA ASP A 167 -12.79 8.69 30.50
C ASP A 167 -11.50 7.84 30.42
N ASP A 168 -10.60 7.98 31.39
CA ASP A 168 -9.34 7.21 31.46
C ASP A 168 -9.55 5.71 31.87
N CYS A 169 -10.76 5.18 31.75
CA CYS A 169 -11.13 3.85 32.22
C CYS A 169 -10.91 2.72 31.20
N TYR A 170 -10.49 3.04 29.97
CA TYR A 170 -10.42 2.09 28.86
C TYR A 170 -9.05 2.07 28.15
N PRO A 171 -7.94 1.85 28.87
CA PRO A 171 -6.59 1.98 28.31
C PRO A 171 -6.32 1.01 27.15
N ASN A 172 -6.73 -0.27 27.26
CA ASN A 172 -6.47 -1.26 26.22
C ASN A 172 -7.33 -0.98 24.97
N ALA A 173 -8.59 -0.61 25.14
CA ALA A 173 -9.47 -0.24 24.04
C ALA A 173 -8.97 1.02 23.31
N ILE A 174 -8.50 2.03 24.05
CA ILE A 174 -7.90 3.24 23.46
C ILE A 174 -6.68 2.87 22.59
N ILE A 175 -5.80 1.99 23.07
CA ILE A 175 -4.64 1.53 22.29
C ILE A 175 -5.11 0.79 21.04
N ALA A 176 -6.03 -0.18 21.17
CA ALA A 176 -6.55 -0.95 20.05
C ALA A 176 -7.18 -0.07 18.96
N TYR A 177 -8.02 0.89 19.35
CA TYR A 177 -8.65 1.84 18.42
C TYR A 177 -7.65 2.81 17.79
N ARG A 178 -6.62 3.24 18.54
CA ARG A 178 -5.54 4.07 17.98
C ARG A 178 -4.77 3.31 16.92
N VAL A 179 -4.37 2.07 17.20
CA VAL A 179 -3.65 1.22 16.24
C VAL A 179 -4.51 1.02 14.98
N LEU A 180 -5.78 0.62 15.14
CA LEU A 180 -6.74 0.46 14.04
C LEU A 180 -6.81 1.71 13.12
N LEU A 181 -6.87 2.91 13.71
CA LEU A 181 -7.01 4.17 12.97
C LEU A 181 -5.70 4.66 12.35
N THR A 182 -4.55 4.19 12.84
CA THR A 182 -3.23 4.53 12.28
C THR A 182 -2.81 3.63 11.13
N ILE A 183 -3.41 2.44 11.00
CA ILE A 183 -3.06 1.53 9.92
C ILE A 183 -3.60 2.10 8.60
N PRO A 184 -2.71 2.42 7.63
CA PRO A 184 -3.13 3.06 6.40
C PRO A 184 -3.93 2.07 5.55
N VAL A 185 -5.25 2.26 5.50
CA VAL A 185 -6.14 1.47 4.63
C VAL A 185 -5.90 1.81 3.14
N THR A 186 -5.33 2.98 2.84
CA THR A 186 -5.08 3.47 1.47
C THR A 186 -3.61 3.85 1.23
N VAL A 187 -3.14 3.66 0.00
CA VAL A 187 -1.76 3.98 -0.42
C VAL A 187 -1.59 5.47 -0.78
N ALA A 188 -2.67 6.25 -0.76
CA ALA A 188 -2.68 7.65 -1.24
C ALA A 188 -1.64 8.54 -0.52
N SER A 189 -1.39 8.30 0.77
CA SER A 189 -0.34 9.01 1.52
C SER A 189 1.07 8.69 0.97
N ALA A 190 1.35 7.41 0.71
CA ALA A 190 2.60 6.99 0.10
C ALA A 190 2.74 7.52 -1.34
N GLU A 191 1.66 7.55 -2.13
CA GLU A 191 1.67 8.12 -3.49
C GLU A 191 1.98 9.62 -3.51
N ARG A 192 1.45 10.39 -2.54
CA ARG A 192 1.81 11.80 -2.36
C ARG A 192 3.30 11.97 -2.07
N SER A 193 3.86 11.13 -1.20
CA SER A 193 5.29 11.09 -0.89
C SER A 193 6.14 10.69 -2.12
N PHE A 194 5.69 9.72 -2.92
CA PHE A 194 6.36 9.34 -4.17
C PHE A 194 6.33 10.45 -5.23
N SER A 195 5.25 11.24 -5.29
CA SER A 195 5.17 12.42 -6.15
C SER A 195 6.25 13.46 -5.78
N LYS A 196 6.47 13.70 -4.48
CA LYS A 196 7.58 14.54 -4.00
C LYS A 196 8.94 13.93 -4.32
N LEU A 197 9.12 12.63 -4.12
CA LEU A 197 10.36 11.93 -4.46
C LEU A 197 10.71 12.04 -5.95
N LYS A 198 9.72 12.01 -6.84
CA LYS A 198 9.93 12.21 -8.29
C LYS A 198 10.53 13.58 -8.61
N LEU A 199 10.19 14.62 -7.85
CA LEU A 199 10.78 15.96 -8.00
C LEU A 199 12.19 16.04 -7.40
N LEU A 200 12.42 15.35 -6.28
CA LEU A 200 13.71 15.35 -5.58
C LEU A 200 14.76 14.52 -6.32
N LYS A 201 14.39 13.32 -6.78
CA LYS A 201 15.23 12.36 -7.48
C LYS A 201 15.02 12.45 -8.98
N SER A 202 15.64 13.47 -9.58
CA SER A 202 15.67 13.65 -11.03
C SER A 202 16.89 12.97 -11.68
N TYR A 203 16.86 12.79 -13.00
CA TYR A 203 17.97 12.23 -13.77
C TYR A 203 19.29 13.02 -13.56
N LEU A 204 19.20 14.35 -13.44
CA LEU A 204 20.35 15.23 -13.18
C LEU A 204 20.91 15.12 -11.75
N ARG A 205 20.18 14.47 -10.83
CA ARG A 205 20.55 14.28 -9.42
C ARG A 205 20.76 12.80 -9.06
N SER A 206 21.21 12.01 -10.02
CA SER A 206 21.39 10.55 -9.88
C SER A 206 22.50 10.14 -8.91
N THR A 207 23.45 11.02 -8.59
CA THR A 207 24.62 10.75 -7.72
C THR A 207 24.39 11.07 -6.23
N MET A 208 23.14 11.30 -5.81
CA MET A 208 22.81 11.64 -4.42
C MET A 208 22.89 10.42 -3.48
N SER A 209 23.47 10.61 -2.28
CA SER A 209 23.47 9.59 -1.23
C SER A 209 22.06 9.38 -0.63
N GLN A 210 21.80 8.17 -0.11
CA GLN A 210 20.49 7.85 0.47
C GLN A 210 20.15 8.72 1.69
N GLU A 211 21.14 9.03 2.54
CA GLU A 211 20.93 9.94 3.68
C GLU A 211 20.44 11.31 3.23
N ARG A 212 21.05 11.86 2.17
CA ARG A 212 20.66 13.16 1.64
C ARG A 212 19.28 13.10 0.99
N LEU A 213 18.96 12.02 0.28
CA LEU A 213 17.64 11.82 -0.31
C LEU A 213 16.56 11.76 0.78
N ASN A 214 16.79 10.97 1.82
CA ASN A 214 15.84 10.80 2.94
C ASN A 214 15.63 12.12 3.68
N GLY A 215 16.69 12.88 3.94
CA GLY A 215 16.57 14.21 4.57
C GLY A 215 15.77 15.19 3.72
N LEU A 216 16.04 15.27 2.41
CA LEU A 216 15.26 16.13 1.50
C LEU A 216 13.81 15.68 1.35
N ALA A 217 13.57 14.37 1.32
CA ALA A 217 12.22 13.80 1.26
C ALA A 217 11.43 14.17 2.51
N LEU A 218 12.03 14.02 3.70
CA LEU A 218 11.39 14.40 4.96
C LEU A 218 10.98 15.87 4.97
N ILE A 219 11.89 16.77 4.57
CA ILE A 219 11.62 18.21 4.48
C ILE A 219 10.50 18.52 3.48
N ALA A 220 10.44 17.81 2.35
CA ALA A 220 9.45 18.05 1.31
C ALA A 220 8.06 17.47 1.63
N ILE A 221 8.01 16.39 2.43
CA ILE A 221 6.78 15.75 2.89
C ILE A 221 6.20 16.53 4.07
N GLU A 222 7.02 16.83 5.07
CA GLU A 222 6.63 17.50 6.32
C GLU A 222 6.84 19.03 6.23
N ASN A 223 6.52 19.62 5.08
CA ASN A 223 6.71 21.05 4.86
C ASN A 223 5.91 21.89 5.87
N ASP A 224 4.67 21.48 6.16
CA ASP A 224 3.80 22.15 7.13
C ASP A 224 4.44 22.21 8.54
N ILE A 225 5.18 21.17 8.94
CA ILE A 225 5.92 21.16 10.21
C ILE A 225 7.15 22.08 10.10
N LEU A 226 7.84 22.08 8.95
CA LEU A 226 9.00 22.93 8.72
C LEU A 226 8.65 24.42 8.84
N GLU A 227 7.46 24.84 8.41
CA GLU A 227 7.00 26.23 8.55
C GLU A 227 6.92 26.68 10.03
N SER A 228 6.72 25.75 10.95
CA SER A 228 6.70 26.03 12.40
C SER A 228 8.10 26.11 13.04
N VAL A 229 9.15 25.73 12.32
CA VAL A 229 10.54 25.70 12.85
C VAL A 229 11.19 27.07 12.70
N ASN A 230 11.78 27.57 13.80
CA ASN A 230 12.56 28.81 13.75
C ASN A 230 13.90 28.60 13.01
N TYR A 231 14.02 29.23 11.83
CA TYR A 231 15.22 29.15 11.00
C TYR A 231 16.45 29.76 11.68
N ASP A 232 16.29 30.82 12.48
CA ASP A 232 17.42 31.48 13.13
C ASP A 232 18.07 30.56 14.19
N ASP A 233 17.23 29.85 14.94
CA ASP A 233 17.68 28.85 15.91
C ASP A 233 18.36 27.67 15.20
N LEU A 234 17.83 27.23 14.07
CA LEU A 234 18.42 26.16 13.27
C LEU A 234 19.80 26.56 12.71
N ILE A 235 19.91 27.77 12.16
CA ILE A 235 21.15 28.30 11.60
C ILE A 235 22.21 28.46 12.70
N SER A 236 21.84 29.02 13.85
CA SER A 236 22.76 29.18 14.98
C SER A 236 23.27 27.82 15.50
N ASN A 237 22.38 26.82 15.60
CA ASN A 237 22.74 25.45 15.99
C ASN A 237 23.66 24.77 14.94
N PHE A 238 23.39 24.97 13.65
CA PHE A 238 24.24 24.45 12.58
C PHE A 238 25.64 25.10 12.58
N ALA A 239 25.69 26.41 12.81
CA ALA A 239 26.92 27.18 12.87
C ALA A 239 27.76 26.77 14.08
N SER A 240 27.15 26.65 15.27
CA SER A 240 27.86 26.32 16.52
C SER A 240 28.57 24.97 16.51
N LYS A 241 28.10 24.01 15.69
CA LYS A 241 28.73 22.69 15.51
C LYS A 241 30.11 22.72 14.85
N ASN A 242 30.54 23.83 14.26
CA ASN A 242 31.88 23.95 13.68
C ASN A 242 32.40 25.39 13.75
N ALA A 243 33.55 25.60 14.40
CA ALA A 243 34.17 26.91 14.56
C ALA A 243 34.39 27.67 13.24
N ARG A 244 34.63 26.96 12.12
CA ARG A 244 34.77 27.60 10.79
C ARG A 244 33.43 28.09 10.24
N ARG A 245 32.31 27.46 10.61
CA ARG A 245 30.95 27.87 10.20
C ARG A 245 30.49 29.10 10.98
N ILE A 246 30.82 29.20 12.26
CA ILE A 246 30.51 30.39 13.09
C ILE A 246 31.05 31.68 12.45
N ALA A 247 32.23 31.61 11.83
CA ALA A 247 32.82 32.76 11.13
C ALA A 247 32.08 33.17 9.84
N LEU A 248 31.28 32.26 9.25
CA LEU A 248 30.57 32.48 7.97
C LEU A 248 29.11 32.90 8.15
N PHE A 249 28.48 32.53 9.28
CA PHE A 249 27.07 32.80 9.57
C PHE A 249 26.89 33.92 10.61
N LYS A 250 27.74 34.96 10.53
CA LYS A 250 27.72 36.13 11.42
C LYS A 250 26.73 37.20 10.95
#